data_AF-A0A1S3DD20-F1
#
_entry.id   AF-A0A1S3DD20-F1
#
_cell.length_a   1.000
_cell.length_b   1.000
_cell.length_c   1.000
_cell.angle_alpha   90.00
_cell.angle_beta   90.00
_cell.angle_gamma   90.00
#
_symmetry.space_group_name_H-M   'P 1'
#
loop_
_entity.id
_entity.type
_entity.pdbx_description
1 polymer ?
#
loop_
_entity_poly.entity_id
_entity_poly.type
_entity_poly.pdbx_seq_one_letter_code
_entity_poly.pdbx_strand_id
1 'polypeptide(L)'
;DFEPWLKKYLAEFALQSIDTDNFKAHLTSHFAHKPEINQIEWDLWLNTTGMPPHIPNFYQPIKVPSYLVAIVVGNLASYKISERCSVWSEPELVKEAADEFNETEKFLSTAEEICGTYVWGVYDLVMLPPSFPFGGMENPCLTFVTPTLLAGDGSLAAVVAHEISHSWTGNLVTNRNFEHFWLNEGFTMFVERKITGRLRGEAERHFDALSGLKDLKQALKTLGEDNPLTKLIVDLKHTHPDDAFSTCPYEKGHTFLFYLEQLLGGPRDGSLAAVVAHEISHSWTGNLVTNRNFEHFWLNEGFTMFVERKITGRLRGEAERHFDALSGLKDLKQAVSSTGYDTSLQDVCNDLANRWISWNHTKETPFSKQDLAAFTPGQKIEFLAILLDKEMYDLPKVKSLQDVYRFNGVRNCEIRFRWLKLCLKARWKEQVPHVIDMVTSQGRMKYVRPLYRELYAWEDTRQTAIDTFKQHRKQMMYVTAYTLAKDLKLGDLDSAEKKAESKG
;
A
#
# COMPACT_ATOMS: atom_id res chain seq x y z
N ASP A 1 16.06 10.09 -35.21
CA ASP A 1 17.29 10.80 -35.63
C ASP A 1 18.41 10.79 -34.60
N PHE A 2 18.13 11.01 -33.31
CA PHE A 2 19.17 11.07 -32.28
C PHE A 2 19.95 9.76 -32.06
N GLU A 3 19.28 8.62 -31.99
CA GLU A 3 19.97 7.32 -31.87
C GLU A 3 20.88 7.00 -33.08
N PRO A 4 20.46 7.20 -34.35
CA PRO A 4 21.37 7.13 -35.50
C PRO A 4 22.60 8.06 -35.40
N TRP A 5 22.42 9.29 -34.91
CA TRP A 5 23.54 10.21 -34.66
C TRP A 5 24.50 9.65 -33.61
N LEU A 6 23.98 9.17 -32.48
CA LEU A 6 24.79 8.65 -31.38
C LEU A 6 25.63 7.44 -31.83
N LYS A 7 25.07 6.55 -32.64
CA LYS A 7 25.83 5.43 -33.25
C LYS A 7 26.97 5.94 -34.14
N LYS A 8 26.74 6.98 -34.95
CA LYS A 8 27.77 7.60 -35.79
C LYS A 8 28.84 8.28 -34.95
N TYR A 9 28.45 9.04 -33.93
CA TYR A 9 29.35 9.71 -32.98
C TYR A 9 30.29 8.69 -32.32
N LEU A 10 29.73 7.59 -31.80
CA LEU A 10 30.51 6.53 -31.17
C LEU A 10 31.43 5.81 -32.15
N ALA A 11 31.00 5.59 -33.40
CA ALA A 11 31.83 4.98 -34.43
C ALA A 11 32.97 5.92 -34.88
N GLU A 12 32.70 7.22 -35.02
CA GLU A 12 33.65 8.23 -35.46
C GLU A 12 34.74 8.49 -34.43
N PHE A 13 34.38 8.55 -33.14
CA PHE A 13 35.31 8.85 -32.05
C PHE A 13 35.75 7.63 -31.25
N ALA A 14 35.46 6.41 -31.72
CA ALA A 14 35.94 5.18 -31.10
C ALA A 14 37.46 5.21 -30.96
N LEU A 15 37.96 4.93 -29.75
CA LEU A 15 39.39 4.85 -29.41
C LEU A 15 40.17 6.18 -29.60
N GLN A 16 39.48 7.31 -29.63
CA GLN A 16 40.08 8.65 -29.76
C GLN A 16 39.81 9.49 -28.49
N SER A 17 40.70 10.45 -28.24
CA SER A 17 40.45 11.52 -27.26
C SER A 17 39.76 12.67 -27.98
N ILE A 18 38.69 13.20 -27.37
CA ILE A 18 37.91 14.32 -27.91
C ILE A 18 37.70 15.39 -26.84
N ASP A 19 37.45 16.62 -27.29
CA ASP A 19 37.02 17.74 -26.46
C ASP A 19 35.55 18.12 -26.73
N THR A 20 35.08 19.12 -25.98
CA THR A 20 33.72 19.63 -26.09
C THR A 20 33.41 20.21 -27.47
N ASP A 21 34.41 20.76 -28.17
CA ASP A 21 34.21 21.34 -29.50
C ASP A 21 34.07 20.25 -30.57
N ASN A 22 34.79 19.13 -30.44
CA ASN A 22 34.58 17.95 -31.28
C ASN A 22 33.13 17.43 -31.17
N PHE A 23 32.61 17.33 -29.94
CA PHE A 23 31.22 16.96 -29.69
C PHE A 23 30.23 17.95 -30.32
N LYS A 24 30.41 19.25 -30.05
CA LYS A 24 29.53 20.31 -30.59
C LYS A 24 29.52 20.31 -32.11
N ALA A 25 30.69 20.18 -32.75
CA ALA A 25 30.81 20.16 -34.19
C ALA A 25 30.09 18.95 -34.80
N HIS A 26 30.28 17.75 -34.23
CA HIS A 26 29.65 16.54 -34.72
C HIS A 26 28.12 16.56 -34.53
N LEU A 27 27.63 17.04 -33.37
CA LEU A 27 26.20 17.22 -33.13
C LEU A 27 25.58 18.24 -34.09
N THR A 28 26.19 19.42 -34.20
CA THR A 28 25.66 20.51 -35.02
C THR A 28 25.66 20.15 -36.50
N SER A 29 26.71 19.49 -36.98
CA SER A 29 26.80 19.02 -38.36
C SER A 29 25.72 18.00 -38.71
N HIS A 30 25.50 17.00 -37.84
CA HIS A 30 24.48 15.98 -38.08
C HIS A 30 23.06 16.56 -38.10
N PHE A 31 22.78 17.49 -37.18
CA PHE A 31 21.47 18.11 -37.03
C PHE A 31 21.34 19.45 -37.77
N ALA A 32 22.24 19.79 -38.69
CA ALA A 32 22.22 21.06 -39.42
C ALA A 32 20.92 21.30 -40.22
N HIS A 33 20.20 20.22 -40.55
CA HIS A 33 18.89 20.26 -41.21
C HIS A 33 17.73 20.60 -40.27
N LYS A 34 17.95 20.61 -38.94
CA LYS A 34 16.97 20.97 -37.91
C LYS A 34 17.27 22.37 -37.40
N PRO A 35 16.42 23.38 -37.66
CA PRO A 35 16.68 24.75 -37.23
C PRO A 35 16.81 24.90 -35.71
N GLU A 36 16.23 23.97 -34.93
CA GLU A 36 16.32 23.90 -33.47
C GLU A 36 17.75 23.72 -32.96
N ILE A 37 18.67 23.17 -33.77
CA ILE A 37 20.08 23.00 -33.38
C ILE A 37 20.76 24.34 -33.05
N ASN A 38 20.27 25.43 -33.65
CA ASN A 38 20.77 26.78 -33.44
C ASN A 38 20.21 27.44 -32.17
N GLN A 39 19.23 26.82 -31.51
CA GLN A 39 18.63 27.33 -30.27
C GLN A 39 19.38 26.86 -29.01
N ILE A 40 20.40 26.00 -29.15
CA ILE A 40 21.17 25.49 -28.02
C ILE A 40 22.03 26.61 -27.41
N GLU A 41 21.73 26.97 -26.17
CA GLU A 41 22.51 27.92 -25.38
C GLU A 41 23.78 27.25 -24.82
N TRP A 42 24.76 26.99 -25.68
CA TRP A 42 25.97 26.23 -25.36
C TRP A 42 26.73 26.73 -24.14
N ASP A 43 26.86 28.04 -23.99
CA ASP A 43 27.60 28.64 -22.88
C ASP A 43 26.88 28.43 -21.54
N LEU A 44 25.55 28.56 -21.55
CA LEU A 44 24.71 28.32 -20.40
C LEU A 44 24.83 26.88 -19.92
N TRP A 45 24.84 25.91 -20.85
CA TRP A 45 24.97 24.48 -20.52
C TRP A 45 26.37 24.05 -20.09
N LEU A 46 27.43 24.63 -20.66
CA LEU A 46 28.79 24.11 -20.51
C LEU A 46 29.67 24.91 -19.54
N ASN A 47 29.41 26.21 -19.39
CA ASN A 47 30.34 27.12 -18.72
C ASN A 47 29.73 27.86 -17.51
N THR A 48 28.42 27.83 -17.31
CA THR A 48 27.79 28.47 -16.14
C THR A 48 27.72 27.53 -14.94
N THR A 49 27.86 28.10 -13.73
CA THR A 49 27.72 27.34 -12.47
C THR A 49 26.25 27.27 -12.06
N GLY A 50 25.76 26.09 -11.63
CA GLY A 50 24.41 25.94 -11.08
C GLY A 50 23.69 24.72 -11.63
N MET A 51 22.38 24.66 -11.43
CA MET A 51 21.51 23.64 -12.04
C MET A 51 21.44 23.84 -13.56
N PRO A 52 21.24 22.76 -14.35
CA PRO A 52 21.02 22.87 -15.79
C PRO A 52 19.91 23.90 -16.12
N PRO A 53 20.07 24.69 -17.20
CA PRO A 53 19.14 25.77 -17.52
C PRO A 53 17.77 25.28 -17.98
N HIS A 54 17.70 24.05 -18.48
CA HIS A 54 16.45 23.40 -18.79
C HIS A 54 16.06 22.48 -17.64
N ILE A 55 15.22 23.01 -16.75
CA ILE A 55 14.49 22.20 -15.78
C ILE A 55 13.27 21.62 -16.52
N PRO A 56 13.05 20.29 -16.55
CA PRO A 56 11.83 19.73 -17.11
C PRO A 56 10.61 20.44 -16.52
N ASN A 57 9.57 20.71 -17.32
CA ASN A 57 8.37 21.45 -16.91
C ASN A 57 7.48 20.65 -15.94
N PHE A 58 8.02 20.24 -14.79
CA PHE A 58 7.25 19.76 -13.65
C PHE A 58 7.20 20.88 -12.62
N TYR A 59 5.99 21.32 -12.30
CA TYR A 59 5.76 22.37 -11.32
C TYR A 59 4.73 21.88 -10.32
N GLN A 60 5.14 21.71 -9.07
CA GLN A 60 4.26 21.40 -7.95
C GLN A 60 4.08 22.68 -7.13
N PRO A 61 2.99 23.45 -7.33
CA PRO A 61 2.75 24.72 -6.63
C PRO A 61 2.42 24.54 -5.15
N ILE A 62 1.91 23.36 -4.76
CA ILE A 62 1.52 23.06 -3.39
C ILE A 62 2.74 22.53 -2.63
N LYS A 63 2.97 23.03 -1.42
CA LYS A 63 4.10 22.59 -0.60
C LYS A 63 3.91 21.12 -0.22
N VAL A 64 4.95 20.32 -0.42
CA VAL A 64 4.96 18.89 -0.08
C VAL A 64 6.20 18.55 0.75
N PRO A 65 6.09 17.62 1.73
CA PRO A 65 7.25 17.04 2.39
C PRO A 65 8.12 16.25 1.39
N SER A 66 9.43 16.17 1.65
CA SER A 66 10.38 15.57 0.71
C SER A 66 10.16 14.08 0.45
N TYR A 67 9.53 13.33 1.36
CA TYR A 67 9.24 11.90 1.15
C TYR A 67 8.21 11.64 0.05
N LEU A 68 7.45 12.67 -0.37
CA LEU A 68 6.47 12.58 -1.45
C LEU A 68 7.06 12.86 -2.84
N VAL A 69 8.32 13.30 -2.92
CA VAL A 69 8.99 13.51 -4.21
C VAL A 69 9.24 12.15 -4.86
N ALA A 70 8.72 11.98 -6.08
CA ALA A 70 8.90 10.76 -6.86
C ALA A 70 9.35 11.06 -8.29
N ILE A 71 10.07 10.10 -8.85
CA ILE A 71 10.54 10.11 -10.23
C ILE A 71 10.38 8.70 -10.78
N VAL A 72 9.79 8.59 -11.97
CA VAL A 72 9.74 7.36 -12.76
C VAL A 72 10.24 7.67 -14.17
N VAL A 73 11.15 6.84 -14.67
CA VAL A 73 11.71 6.95 -16.02
C VAL A 73 11.68 5.56 -16.63
N GLY A 74 11.10 5.43 -17.81
CA GLY A 74 10.97 4.15 -18.50
C GLY A 74 10.21 4.27 -19.81
N ASN A 75 9.92 3.13 -20.43
CA ASN A 75 9.04 3.04 -21.59
C ASN A 75 7.58 3.15 -21.11
N LEU A 76 7.07 4.38 -21.00
CA LEU A 76 5.73 4.64 -20.46
C LEU A 76 4.78 5.11 -21.57
N ALA A 77 3.61 4.49 -21.62
CA ALA A 77 2.43 4.97 -22.34
C ALA A 77 1.38 5.47 -21.33
N SER A 78 0.52 6.38 -21.76
CA SER A 78 -0.61 6.86 -20.96
C SER A 78 -1.95 6.48 -21.58
N TYR A 79 -2.95 6.35 -20.71
CA TYR A 79 -4.35 6.18 -21.08
C TYR A 79 -5.22 7.07 -20.18
N LYS A 80 -6.08 7.88 -20.80
CA LYS A 80 -6.95 8.81 -20.08
C LYS A 80 -8.21 8.09 -19.58
N ILE A 81 -8.46 8.12 -18.26
CA ILE A 81 -9.63 7.52 -17.62
C ILE A 81 -10.78 8.54 -17.52
N SER A 82 -10.46 9.76 -17.06
CA SER A 82 -11.41 10.87 -16.90
C SER A 82 -10.79 12.18 -17.33
N GLU A 83 -11.47 13.31 -17.16
CA GLU A 83 -10.91 14.63 -17.48
C GLU A 83 -9.60 14.94 -16.72
N ARG A 84 -9.48 14.44 -15.48
CA ARG A 84 -8.38 14.72 -14.54
C ARG A 84 -7.64 13.49 -14.03
N CYS A 85 -7.93 12.29 -14.56
CA CYS A 85 -7.26 11.05 -14.20
C CYS A 85 -6.75 10.31 -15.43
N SER A 86 -5.47 9.95 -15.40
CA SER A 86 -4.82 9.10 -16.40
C SER A 86 -4.08 7.95 -15.71
N VAL A 87 -3.93 6.83 -16.42
CA VAL A 87 -3.04 5.73 -16.02
C VAL A 87 -1.84 5.70 -16.94
N TRP A 88 -0.66 5.54 -16.34
CA TRP A 88 0.62 5.35 -17.00
C TRP A 88 1.13 3.95 -16.73
N SER A 89 1.69 3.26 -17.73
CA SER A 89 2.35 1.97 -17.56
C SER A 89 3.22 1.64 -18.77
N GLU A 90 3.87 0.48 -18.78
CA GLU A 90 4.44 -0.08 -20.00
C GLU A 90 3.33 -0.25 -21.07
N PRO A 91 3.62 -0.01 -22.37
CA PRO A 91 2.62 -0.01 -23.43
C PRO A 91 1.74 -1.27 -23.48
N GLU A 92 2.30 -2.41 -23.10
CA GLU A 92 1.63 -3.70 -23.09
C GLU A 92 0.57 -3.82 -21.98
N LEU A 93 0.69 -3.05 -20.89
CA LEU A 93 -0.17 -3.14 -19.71
C LEU A 93 -1.11 -1.93 -19.56
N VAL A 94 -0.84 -0.80 -20.21
CA VAL A 94 -1.55 0.46 -19.95
C VAL A 94 -3.08 0.36 -20.12
N LYS A 95 -3.55 -0.41 -21.10
CA LYS A 95 -4.99 -0.60 -21.33
C LYS A 95 -5.63 -1.46 -20.25
N GLU A 96 -4.97 -2.56 -19.89
CA GLU A 96 -5.46 -3.44 -18.82
C GLU A 96 -5.50 -2.70 -17.47
N ALA A 97 -4.48 -1.89 -17.19
CA ALA A 97 -4.44 -1.02 -16.02
C ALA A 97 -5.55 0.04 -16.05
N ALA A 98 -5.85 0.64 -17.20
CA ALA A 98 -6.96 1.57 -17.33
C ALA A 98 -8.33 0.90 -17.10
N ASP A 99 -8.52 -0.32 -17.61
CA ASP A 99 -9.74 -1.11 -17.38
C ASP A 99 -9.90 -1.47 -15.89
N GLU A 100 -8.81 -1.85 -15.21
CA GLU A 100 -8.81 -2.17 -13.77
C GLU A 100 -9.14 -0.94 -12.89
N PHE A 101 -8.63 0.23 -13.26
CA PHE A 101 -8.74 1.47 -12.46
C PHE A 101 -9.80 2.45 -12.98
N ASN A 102 -10.76 1.98 -13.77
CA ASN A 102 -11.78 2.84 -14.37
C ASN A 102 -12.66 3.59 -13.35
N GLU A 103 -12.77 3.11 -12.11
CA GLU A 103 -13.51 3.76 -11.02
C GLU A 103 -12.75 4.91 -10.33
N THR A 104 -11.51 5.22 -10.75
CA THR A 104 -10.65 6.23 -10.08
C THR A 104 -11.35 7.58 -9.91
N GLU A 105 -12.01 8.11 -10.94
CA GLU A 105 -12.74 9.39 -10.85
C GLU A 105 -13.89 9.33 -9.84
N LYS A 106 -14.57 8.18 -9.74
CA LYS A 106 -15.68 7.96 -8.82
C LYS A 106 -15.19 7.87 -7.39
N PHE A 107 -14.05 7.22 -7.14
CA PHE A 107 -13.39 7.27 -5.84
C PHE A 107 -12.97 8.69 -5.48
N LEU A 108 -12.35 9.42 -6.41
CA LEU A 108 -11.89 10.80 -6.20
C LEU A 108 -13.05 11.74 -5.87
N SER A 109 -14.12 11.70 -6.64
CA SER A 109 -15.33 12.50 -6.40
C SER A 109 -15.97 12.18 -5.04
N THR A 110 -16.01 10.89 -4.68
CA THR A 110 -16.53 10.46 -3.37
C THR A 110 -15.63 10.96 -2.22
N ALA A 111 -14.31 10.95 -2.41
CA ALA A 111 -13.37 11.50 -1.45
C ALA A 111 -13.57 13.02 -1.28
N GLU A 112 -13.81 13.76 -2.36
CA GLU A 112 -14.13 15.20 -2.31
C GLU A 112 -15.41 15.49 -1.50
N GLU A 113 -16.44 14.65 -1.62
CA GLU A 113 -17.66 14.77 -0.81
C GLU A 113 -17.40 14.57 0.69
N ILE A 114 -16.39 13.76 1.05
CA ILE A 114 -16.05 13.45 2.45
C ILE A 114 -15.07 14.48 3.03
N CYS A 115 -14.05 14.86 2.25
CA CYS A 115 -12.86 15.57 2.71
C CYS A 115 -12.79 17.03 2.24
N GLY A 116 -13.65 17.44 1.30
CA GLY A 116 -13.60 18.74 0.64
C GLY A 116 -12.81 18.71 -0.66
N THR A 117 -12.72 19.86 -1.34
CA THR A 117 -12.18 19.98 -2.71
C THR A 117 -10.78 19.38 -2.89
N TYR A 118 -10.56 18.66 -3.99
CA TYR A 118 -9.25 18.18 -4.41
C TYR A 118 -8.40 19.32 -4.99
N VAL A 119 -7.21 19.55 -4.43
CA VAL A 119 -6.40 20.75 -4.74
C VAL A 119 -5.25 20.52 -5.71
N TRP A 120 -4.93 19.27 -6.03
CA TRP A 120 -3.69 18.92 -6.73
C TRP A 120 -3.80 18.94 -8.26
N GLY A 121 -4.95 19.36 -8.79
CA GLY A 121 -5.21 19.45 -10.23
C GLY A 121 -5.56 18.09 -10.85
N VAL A 122 -4.54 17.30 -11.18
CA VAL A 122 -4.71 15.95 -11.75
C VAL A 122 -4.46 14.88 -10.70
N TYR A 123 -5.11 13.74 -10.86
CA TYR A 123 -4.84 12.52 -10.10
C TYR A 123 -4.50 11.40 -11.10
N ASP A 124 -3.23 11.30 -11.47
CA ASP A 124 -2.75 10.23 -12.32
C ASP A 124 -2.27 9.04 -11.48
N LEU A 125 -2.32 7.85 -12.07
CA LEU A 125 -1.76 6.61 -11.55
C LEU A 125 -0.60 6.19 -12.46
N VAL A 126 0.48 5.66 -11.90
CA VAL A 126 1.51 4.94 -12.66
C VAL A 126 1.69 3.54 -12.11
N MET A 127 1.39 2.56 -12.96
CA MET A 127 1.63 1.16 -12.66
C MET A 127 3.09 0.83 -12.89
N LEU A 128 3.78 0.53 -11.80
CA LEU A 128 5.20 0.20 -11.80
C LEU A 128 5.46 -1.26 -12.22
N PRO A 129 6.72 -1.60 -12.54
CA PRO A 129 7.12 -2.98 -12.75
C PRO A 129 6.84 -3.88 -11.52
N PRO A 130 6.74 -5.20 -11.71
CA PRO A 130 6.37 -6.13 -10.63
C PRO A 130 7.27 -6.12 -9.41
N SER A 131 8.51 -5.63 -9.51
CA SER A 131 9.46 -5.55 -8.39
C SER A 131 9.09 -4.48 -7.34
N PHE A 132 8.13 -3.60 -7.62
CA PHE A 132 7.68 -2.58 -6.66
C PHE A 132 7.17 -3.25 -5.37
N PRO A 133 7.63 -2.82 -4.17
CA PRO A 133 7.53 -3.64 -2.98
C PRO A 133 6.30 -3.33 -2.12
N PHE A 134 5.56 -2.27 -2.46
CA PHE A 134 4.41 -1.75 -1.73
C PHE A 134 3.10 -1.96 -2.50
N GLY A 135 1.97 -1.60 -1.88
CA GLY A 135 0.66 -1.58 -2.54
C GLY A 135 0.53 -0.38 -3.46
N GLY A 136 0.70 0.80 -2.91
CA GLY A 136 0.86 2.05 -3.63
C GLY A 136 1.84 2.98 -2.92
N MET A 137 1.99 4.17 -3.48
CA MET A 137 2.64 5.32 -2.85
C MET A 137 1.90 6.58 -3.31
N GLU A 138 1.50 7.41 -2.37
CA GLU A 138 0.59 8.54 -2.50
C GLU A 138 1.21 9.79 -3.14
N ASN A 139 2.18 9.63 -4.03
CA ASN A 139 2.92 10.75 -4.63
C ASN A 139 1.94 11.75 -5.29
N PRO A 140 1.94 13.03 -4.89
CA PRO A 140 0.98 14.01 -5.37
C PRO A 140 0.97 14.11 -6.89
N CYS A 141 -0.23 14.17 -7.46
CA CYS A 141 -0.50 14.18 -8.90
C CYS A 141 -0.18 12.88 -9.66
N LEU A 142 0.62 11.96 -9.11
CA LEU A 142 1.04 10.73 -9.79
C LEU A 142 1.25 9.57 -8.80
N THR A 143 0.18 8.94 -8.36
CA THR A 143 0.23 7.80 -7.42
C THR A 143 0.90 6.60 -8.05
N PHE A 144 1.88 6.00 -7.37
CA PHE A 144 2.52 4.76 -7.83
C PHE A 144 1.69 3.57 -7.37
N VAL A 145 1.46 2.58 -8.24
CA VAL A 145 0.70 1.37 -7.90
C VAL A 145 1.41 0.10 -8.37
N THR A 146 1.21 -0.99 -7.63
CA THR A 146 1.72 -2.32 -7.96
C THR A 146 0.87 -3.01 -9.06
N PRO A 147 1.49 -3.79 -9.97
CA PRO A 147 0.73 -4.58 -10.94
C PRO A 147 0.00 -5.76 -10.28
N THR A 148 0.26 -6.05 -9.00
CA THR A 148 -0.53 -7.03 -8.24
C THR A 148 -1.98 -6.60 -7.99
N LEU A 149 -2.34 -5.36 -8.33
CA LEU A 149 -3.73 -4.89 -8.34
C LEU A 149 -4.51 -5.32 -9.60
N LEU A 150 -3.85 -5.80 -10.66
CA LEU A 150 -4.49 -6.30 -11.87
C LEU A 150 -5.18 -7.65 -11.64
N ALA A 151 -6.33 -7.62 -10.97
CA ALA A 151 -7.16 -8.80 -10.72
C ALA A 151 -8.03 -9.18 -11.92
N GLY A 152 -8.30 -8.24 -12.81
CA GLY A 152 -9.17 -8.34 -13.99
C GLY A 152 -10.64 -8.02 -13.72
N ASP A 153 -10.98 -7.56 -12.51
CA ASP A 153 -12.36 -7.37 -12.06
C ASP A 153 -12.56 -6.13 -11.15
N GLY A 154 -11.53 -5.30 -10.97
CA GLY A 154 -11.58 -4.11 -10.11
C GLY A 154 -11.61 -4.41 -8.61
N SER A 155 -11.49 -5.68 -8.21
CA SER A 155 -11.66 -6.10 -6.82
C SER A 155 -10.58 -5.58 -5.87
N LEU A 156 -9.41 -5.24 -6.41
CA LEU A 156 -8.29 -4.67 -5.66
C LEU A 156 -8.14 -3.16 -5.85
N ALA A 157 -9.07 -2.52 -6.57
CA ALA A 157 -9.05 -1.08 -6.81
C ALA A 157 -9.27 -0.25 -5.53
N ALA A 158 -9.68 -0.87 -4.41
CA ALA A 158 -9.74 -0.20 -3.10
C ALA A 158 -8.39 0.39 -2.66
N VAL A 159 -7.26 -0.19 -3.10
CA VAL A 159 -5.94 0.41 -2.88
C VAL A 159 -5.86 1.80 -3.54
N VAL A 160 -6.48 2.03 -4.69
CA VAL A 160 -6.54 3.37 -5.30
C VAL A 160 -7.35 4.33 -4.41
N ALA A 161 -8.44 3.87 -3.78
CA ALA A 161 -9.19 4.70 -2.83
C ALA A 161 -8.36 5.08 -1.59
N HIS A 162 -7.46 4.19 -1.14
CA HIS A 162 -6.48 4.48 -0.09
C HIS A 162 -5.53 5.61 -0.53
N GLU A 163 -4.88 5.47 -1.69
CA GLU A 163 -3.94 6.47 -2.19
C GLU A 163 -4.62 7.81 -2.51
N ILE A 164 -5.88 7.79 -2.97
CA ILE A 164 -6.71 8.99 -3.14
C ILE A 164 -6.88 9.69 -1.79
N SER A 165 -7.20 8.95 -0.73
CA SER A 165 -7.46 9.49 0.60
C SER A 165 -6.25 10.25 1.17
N HIS A 166 -5.03 9.75 0.91
CA HIS A 166 -3.79 10.43 1.27
C HIS A 166 -3.64 11.85 0.69
N SER A 167 -4.33 12.16 -0.42
CA SER A 167 -4.38 13.52 -0.99
C SER A 167 -4.85 14.56 0.02
N TRP A 168 -5.59 14.15 1.06
CA TRP A 168 -5.92 14.97 2.22
C TRP A 168 -5.15 14.52 3.47
N THR A 169 -5.14 13.22 3.77
CA THR A 169 -4.58 12.65 5.02
C THR A 169 -3.18 12.10 4.81
N GLY A 170 -2.21 13.00 4.73
CA GLY A 170 -0.80 12.68 4.52
C GLY A 170 -0.12 13.74 3.65
N ASN A 171 -0.72 14.03 2.50
CA ASN A 171 -0.18 15.02 1.55
C ASN A 171 -0.50 16.45 1.95
N LEU A 172 -1.75 16.68 2.37
CA LEU A 172 -2.22 18.01 2.78
C LEU A 172 -2.06 18.20 4.29
N VAL A 173 -2.53 17.22 5.09
CA VAL A 173 -2.29 17.15 6.53
C VAL A 173 -1.25 16.08 6.80
N THR A 174 0.01 16.49 6.97
CA THR A 174 1.15 15.58 7.14
C THR A 174 1.55 15.41 8.61
N ASN A 175 1.84 14.18 9.03
CA ASN A 175 2.55 13.90 10.27
C ASN A 175 3.89 14.67 10.36
N ARG A 176 4.18 15.26 11.53
CA ARG A 176 5.44 16.00 11.72
C ARG A 176 6.68 15.10 11.67
N ASN A 177 6.56 13.88 12.14
CA ASN A 177 7.62 12.87 12.15
C ASN A 177 6.99 11.46 12.11
N PHE A 178 7.83 10.44 11.91
CA PHE A 178 7.38 9.05 11.78
C PHE A 178 6.88 8.40 13.08
N GLU A 179 7.07 9.01 14.25
CA GLU A 179 6.44 8.53 15.49
C GLU A 179 4.92 8.74 15.47
N HIS A 180 4.47 9.72 14.69
CA HIS A 180 3.06 10.05 14.49
C HIS A 180 2.51 9.53 13.16
N PHE A 181 3.12 8.49 12.58
CA PHE A 181 2.73 7.97 11.26
C PHE A 181 1.26 7.51 11.17
N TRP A 182 0.66 7.11 12.30
CA TRP A 182 -0.77 6.78 12.36
C TRP A 182 -1.70 7.94 11.97
N LEU A 183 -1.26 9.19 12.07
CA LEU A 183 -2.06 10.35 11.64
C LEU A 183 -2.25 10.36 10.12
N ASN A 184 -1.28 9.86 9.36
CA ASN A 184 -1.46 9.63 7.94
C ASN A 184 -2.31 8.37 7.78
N GLU A 185 -1.76 7.22 8.19
CA GLU A 185 -2.32 5.93 7.80
C GLU A 185 -3.66 5.58 8.43
N GLY A 186 -3.85 5.90 9.70
CA GLY A 186 -5.11 5.66 10.40
C GLY A 186 -6.26 6.48 9.80
N PHE A 187 -6.00 7.75 9.48
CA PHE A 187 -6.98 8.62 8.82
C PHE A 187 -7.23 8.19 7.38
N THR A 188 -6.19 7.84 6.62
CA THR A 188 -6.33 7.33 5.25
C THR A 188 -7.18 6.08 5.22
N MET A 189 -6.90 5.09 6.08
CA MET A 189 -7.74 3.88 6.20
C MET A 189 -9.19 4.22 6.57
N PHE A 190 -9.41 5.25 7.40
CA PHE A 190 -10.74 5.70 7.79
C PHE A 190 -11.51 6.34 6.63
N VAL A 191 -10.85 7.19 5.83
CA VAL A 191 -11.44 7.80 4.63
C VAL A 191 -11.65 6.76 3.53
N GLU A 192 -10.68 5.88 3.27
CA GLU A 192 -10.79 4.76 2.32
C GLU A 192 -12.04 3.95 2.59
N ARG A 193 -12.23 3.49 3.84
CA ARG A 193 -13.39 2.70 4.23
C ARG A 193 -14.69 3.51 4.17
N LYS A 194 -14.66 4.82 4.38
CA LYS A 194 -15.82 5.70 4.11
C LYS A 194 -16.17 5.78 2.63
N ILE A 195 -15.18 5.88 1.74
CA ILE A 195 -15.39 5.84 0.29
C ILE A 195 -16.05 4.50 -0.07
N THR A 196 -15.51 3.37 0.41
CA THR A 196 -16.13 2.06 0.23
C THR A 196 -17.57 2.03 0.76
N GLY A 197 -17.81 2.57 1.95
CA GLY A 197 -19.15 2.65 2.55
C GLY A 197 -20.14 3.46 1.71
N ARG A 198 -19.70 4.56 1.09
CA ARG A 198 -20.54 5.39 0.20
C ARG A 198 -20.86 4.68 -1.12
N LEU A 199 -19.90 3.92 -1.66
CA LEU A 199 -20.05 3.29 -2.97
C LEU A 199 -20.68 1.90 -2.93
N ARG A 200 -20.45 1.15 -1.85
CA ARG A 200 -20.80 -0.27 -1.72
C ARG A 200 -21.72 -0.57 -0.53
N GLY A 201 -21.94 0.42 0.35
CA GLY A 201 -22.84 0.34 1.51
C GLY A 201 -22.12 0.18 2.85
N GLU A 202 -22.78 0.58 3.93
CA GLU A 202 -22.19 0.55 5.29
C GLU A 202 -21.82 -0.86 5.75
N ALA A 203 -22.56 -1.89 5.33
CA ALA A 203 -22.19 -3.28 5.66
C ALA A 203 -20.80 -3.65 5.10
N GLU A 204 -20.45 -3.18 3.90
CA GLU A 204 -19.11 -3.40 3.30
C GLU A 204 -18.03 -2.63 4.08
N ARG A 205 -18.31 -1.38 4.48
CA ARG A 205 -17.39 -0.60 5.34
C ARG A 205 -17.08 -1.32 6.66
N HIS A 206 -18.13 -1.85 7.30
CA HIS A 206 -17.99 -2.62 8.53
C HIS A 206 -17.27 -3.95 8.31
N PHE A 207 -17.53 -4.62 7.19
CA PHE A 207 -16.82 -5.83 6.79
C PHE A 207 -15.32 -5.59 6.62
N ASP A 208 -14.93 -4.55 5.89
CA ASP A 208 -13.51 -4.16 5.74
C ASP A 208 -12.86 -3.81 7.08
N ALA A 209 -13.58 -3.10 7.96
CA ALA A 209 -13.10 -2.78 9.30
C ALA A 209 -12.89 -4.02 10.18
N LEU A 210 -13.78 -5.01 10.07
CA LEU A 210 -13.66 -6.28 10.78
C LEU A 210 -12.46 -7.11 10.27
N SER A 211 -12.25 -7.15 8.94
CA SER A 211 -11.06 -7.79 8.36
C SER A 211 -9.77 -7.08 8.78
N GLY A 212 -9.76 -5.75 8.79
CA GLY A 212 -8.64 -4.96 9.31
C GLY A 212 -8.31 -5.23 10.79
N LEU A 213 -9.34 -5.38 11.63
CA LEU A 213 -9.16 -5.75 13.03
C LEU A 213 -8.56 -7.16 13.19
N LYS A 214 -8.87 -8.10 12.30
CA LYS A 214 -8.23 -9.42 12.26
C LYS A 214 -6.75 -9.31 11.88
N ASP A 215 -6.44 -8.50 10.86
CA ASP A 215 -5.05 -8.24 10.46
C ASP A 215 -4.25 -7.58 11.60
N LEU A 216 -4.85 -6.65 12.35
CA LEU A 216 -4.25 -6.06 13.54
C LEU A 216 -3.96 -7.11 14.62
N LYS A 217 -4.93 -7.98 14.96
CA LYS A 217 -4.73 -9.08 15.92
C LYS A 217 -3.58 -9.99 15.50
N GLN A 218 -3.48 -10.30 14.21
CA GLN A 218 -2.40 -11.12 13.68
C GLN A 218 -1.04 -10.41 13.77
N ALA A 219 -0.98 -9.11 13.47
CA ALA A 219 0.25 -8.31 13.61
C ALA A 219 0.74 -8.29 15.07
N LEU A 220 -0.18 -8.10 16.02
CA LEU A 220 0.12 -8.12 17.46
C LEU A 220 0.64 -9.49 17.91
N LYS A 221 0.03 -10.59 17.44
CA LYS A 221 0.51 -11.96 17.69
C LYS A 221 1.92 -12.19 17.14
N THR A 222 2.25 -11.62 15.98
CA THR A 222 3.56 -11.78 15.33
C THR A 222 4.65 -10.92 15.96
N LEU A 223 4.34 -9.68 16.34
CA LEU A 223 5.30 -8.74 16.93
C LEU A 223 5.48 -8.94 18.44
N GLY A 224 4.48 -9.52 19.10
CA GLY A 224 4.35 -9.59 20.56
C GLY A 224 3.46 -8.44 21.07
N GLU A 225 2.49 -8.75 21.92
CA GLU A 225 1.49 -7.77 22.40
C GLU A 225 2.11 -6.62 23.20
N ASP A 226 3.19 -6.89 23.95
CA ASP A 226 3.91 -5.91 24.78
C ASP A 226 5.02 -5.17 24.00
N ASN A 227 5.20 -5.46 22.71
CA ASN A 227 6.25 -4.85 21.90
C ASN A 227 5.96 -3.34 21.74
N PRO A 228 6.91 -2.43 22.04
CA PRO A 228 6.72 -0.98 21.92
C PRO A 228 6.29 -0.51 20.52
N LEU A 229 6.61 -1.26 19.47
CA LEU A 229 6.22 -0.97 18.08
C LEU A 229 4.74 -1.25 17.78
N THR A 230 3.99 -1.80 18.74
CA THR A 230 2.53 -1.98 18.64
C THR A 230 1.73 -0.80 19.22
N LYS A 231 2.43 0.18 19.79
CA LYS A 231 1.83 1.45 20.21
C LYS A 231 1.40 2.26 18.99
N LEU A 232 0.36 3.07 19.16
CA LEU A 232 -0.11 3.96 18.09
C LEU A 232 0.88 5.11 17.86
N ILE A 233 1.50 5.58 18.94
CA ILE A 233 2.65 6.49 18.92
C ILE A 233 3.86 5.69 19.38
N VAL A 234 4.82 5.52 18.48
CA VAL A 234 6.05 4.76 18.72
C VAL A 234 7.19 5.69 19.15
N ASP A 235 8.24 5.15 19.77
CA ASP A 235 9.51 5.87 20.01
C ASP A 235 10.54 5.32 19.03
N LEU A 236 11.07 6.18 18.15
CA LEU A 236 11.99 5.79 17.08
C LEU A 236 13.44 6.22 17.33
N LYS A 237 13.80 6.76 18.51
CA LYS A 237 15.15 7.27 18.78
C LYS A 237 16.28 6.28 18.49
N HIS A 238 16.02 4.98 18.65
CA HIS A 238 16.99 3.91 18.45
C HIS A 238 16.44 2.80 17.55
N THR A 239 15.48 3.11 16.69
CA THR A 239 14.86 2.14 15.78
C THR A 239 14.81 2.71 14.38
N HIS A 240 15.29 1.94 13.41
CA HIS A 240 15.18 2.33 12.02
C HIS A 240 13.69 2.41 11.65
N PRO A 241 13.20 3.48 10.98
CA PRO A 241 11.79 3.60 10.63
C PRO A 241 11.22 2.36 9.92
N ASP A 242 11.96 1.78 8.96
CA ASP A 242 11.61 0.53 8.27
C ASP A 242 11.33 -0.66 9.19
N ASP A 243 11.95 -0.71 10.38
CA ASP A 243 11.71 -1.78 11.36
C ASP A 243 10.41 -1.54 12.16
N ALA A 244 9.89 -0.30 12.17
CA ALA A 244 8.64 0.07 12.83
C ALA A 244 7.40 -0.04 11.91
N PHE A 245 7.60 -0.10 10.59
CA PHE A 245 6.50 -0.30 9.65
C PHE A 245 5.79 -1.63 9.90
N SER A 246 4.49 -1.54 10.12
CA SER A 246 3.61 -2.67 10.39
C SER A 246 2.16 -2.30 10.11
N THR A 247 1.24 -3.25 10.29
CA THR A 247 -0.21 -3.01 10.22
C THR A 247 -0.74 -2.14 11.37
N CYS A 248 0.04 -1.95 12.44
CA CYS A 248 -0.38 -1.25 13.65
C CYS A 248 -0.86 0.21 13.39
N PRO A 249 -0.07 1.12 12.78
CA PRO A 249 -0.50 2.50 12.55
C PRO A 249 -1.78 2.62 11.71
N TYR A 250 -1.94 1.74 10.71
CA TYR A 250 -3.11 1.66 9.84
C TYR A 250 -4.36 1.26 10.62
N GLU A 251 -4.36 0.04 11.18
CA GLU A 251 -5.58 -0.56 11.70
C GLU A 251 -5.91 -0.11 13.12
N LYS A 252 -4.90 0.14 13.96
CA LYS A 252 -5.12 0.70 15.30
C LYS A 252 -5.57 2.16 15.20
N GLY A 253 -5.00 2.92 14.25
CA GLY A 253 -5.42 4.29 13.96
C GLY A 253 -6.84 4.37 13.42
N HIS A 254 -7.17 3.55 12.41
CA HIS A 254 -8.55 3.41 11.94
C HIS A 254 -9.51 3.05 13.06
N THR A 255 -9.21 2.01 13.84
CA THR A 255 -10.10 1.51 14.90
C THR A 255 -10.38 2.59 15.94
N PHE A 256 -9.36 3.41 16.25
CA PHE A 256 -9.52 4.55 17.14
C PHE A 256 -10.47 5.61 16.55
N LEU A 257 -10.30 5.99 15.28
CA LEU A 257 -11.20 6.95 14.61
C LEU A 257 -12.63 6.42 14.46
N PHE A 258 -12.77 5.12 14.18
CA PHE A 258 -14.08 4.46 14.12
C PHE A 258 -14.78 4.47 15.48
N TYR A 259 -14.03 4.21 16.56
CA TYR A 259 -14.54 4.36 17.92
C TYR A 259 -14.97 5.81 18.21
N LEU A 260 -14.16 6.80 17.84
CA LEU A 260 -14.51 8.22 18.00
C LEU A 260 -15.77 8.59 17.21
N GLU A 261 -15.92 8.11 15.98
CA GLU A 261 -17.13 8.31 15.18
C GLU A 261 -18.37 7.83 15.93
N GLN A 262 -18.33 6.60 16.47
CA GLN A 262 -19.46 6.03 17.19
C GLN A 262 -19.75 6.76 18.51
N LEU A 263 -18.70 7.12 19.25
CA LEU A 263 -18.82 7.88 20.49
C LEU A 263 -19.47 9.26 20.26
N LEU A 264 -19.21 9.89 19.11
CA LEU A 264 -19.61 11.26 18.79
C LEU A 264 -20.88 11.36 17.92
N GLY A 265 -21.73 10.32 17.90
CA GLY A 265 -23.05 10.36 17.25
C GLY A 265 -23.17 9.57 15.94
N GLY A 266 -22.14 8.80 15.58
CA GLY A 266 -22.16 7.89 14.43
C GLY A 266 -21.99 8.58 13.06
N PRO A 267 -22.07 7.81 11.96
CA PRO A 267 -21.74 8.29 10.61
C PRO A 267 -22.82 9.19 9.97
N ARG A 268 -23.99 9.36 10.61
CA ARG A 268 -25.17 10.04 10.05
C ARG A 268 -25.33 11.50 10.46
N ASP A 269 -24.82 11.87 11.64
CA ASP A 269 -24.67 13.27 12.02
C ASP A 269 -23.26 13.67 11.62
N GLY A 270 -23.09 14.75 10.87
CA GLY A 270 -21.80 15.19 10.32
C GLY A 270 -20.74 15.61 11.36
N SER A 271 -20.60 14.94 12.51
CA SER A 271 -19.67 15.29 13.58
C SER A 271 -18.22 15.01 13.20
N LEU A 272 -17.84 13.76 12.89
CA LEU A 272 -16.43 13.45 12.58
C LEU A 272 -16.05 13.82 11.15
N ALA A 273 -16.97 13.73 10.18
CA ALA A 273 -16.70 14.20 8.81
C ALA A 273 -16.51 15.72 8.76
N ALA A 274 -17.30 16.51 9.50
CA ALA A 274 -17.06 17.94 9.59
C ALA A 274 -15.77 18.28 10.34
N VAL A 275 -15.39 17.47 11.35
CA VAL A 275 -14.08 17.62 12.01
C VAL A 275 -12.94 17.35 11.04
N VAL A 276 -12.99 16.26 10.27
CA VAL A 276 -11.98 15.97 9.24
C VAL A 276 -11.93 17.11 8.21
N ALA A 277 -13.07 17.57 7.71
CA ALA A 277 -13.15 18.72 6.79
C ALA A 277 -12.64 20.02 7.42
N HIS A 278 -12.85 20.23 8.72
CA HIS A 278 -12.36 21.38 9.48
C HIS A 278 -10.83 21.36 9.65
N GLU A 279 -10.26 20.23 10.04
CA GLU A 279 -8.80 20.05 10.14
C GLU A 279 -8.14 20.20 8.76
N ILE A 280 -8.76 19.66 7.71
CA ILE A 280 -8.36 19.88 6.33
C ILE A 280 -8.43 21.37 6.00
N SER A 281 -9.50 22.08 6.35
CA SER A 281 -9.62 23.53 6.11
C SER A 281 -8.51 24.34 6.80
N HIS A 282 -8.05 23.91 7.98
CA HIS A 282 -6.92 24.55 8.67
C HIS A 282 -5.59 24.41 7.92
N SER A 283 -5.39 23.34 7.13
CA SER A 283 -4.19 23.19 6.29
C SER A 283 -4.04 24.32 5.26
N TRP A 284 -5.15 24.90 4.78
CA TRP A 284 -5.18 26.06 3.89
C TRP A 284 -4.69 27.34 4.59
N THR A 285 -4.64 27.33 5.92
CA THR A 285 -4.15 28.43 6.77
C THR A 285 -2.74 28.19 7.36
N GLY A 286 -2.08 27.06 7.01
CA GLY A 286 -0.62 26.95 7.01
C GLY A 286 0.10 26.40 8.24
N ASN A 287 -0.32 25.26 8.83
CA ASN A 287 0.42 24.65 9.95
C ASN A 287 0.65 23.12 9.83
N LEU A 288 1.83 22.68 10.28
CA LEU A 288 2.19 21.28 10.58
C LEU A 288 1.68 20.90 11.98
N VAL A 289 0.96 19.78 12.10
CA VAL A 289 0.26 19.39 13.35
C VAL A 289 1.17 18.53 14.26
N THR A 290 1.05 18.70 15.57
CA THR A 290 1.68 17.88 16.64
C THR A 290 0.59 17.42 17.61
N ASN A 291 0.82 16.47 18.52
CA ASN A 291 -0.15 16.18 19.59
C ASN A 291 -0.40 17.39 20.51
N ARG A 292 0.61 18.24 20.73
CA ARG A 292 0.49 19.48 21.52
C ARG A 292 -0.31 20.57 20.81
N ASN A 293 -0.22 20.60 19.48
CA ASN A 293 -1.04 21.44 18.62
C ASN A 293 -2.41 20.80 18.44
N PHE A 294 -2.53 19.48 18.39
CA PHE A 294 -3.80 18.76 18.26
C PHE A 294 -4.61 18.97 19.54
N GLU A 295 -4.07 18.77 20.74
CA GLU A 295 -4.73 19.16 22.00
C GLU A 295 -5.15 20.64 21.99
N HIS A 296 -4.32 21.55 21.49
CA HIS A 296 -4.65 22.98 21.40
C HIS A 296 -5.65 23.36 20.29
N PHE A 297 -5.62 22.71 19.12
CA PHE A 297 -6.50 22.95 17.95
C PHE A 297 -7.84 22.25 18.15
N TRP A 298 -7.79 20.98 18.57
CA TRP A 298 -8.93 20.22 19.08
C TRP A 298 -9.65 21.05 20.13
N LEU A 299 -8.98 21.53 21.18
CA LEU A 299 -9.64 22.26 22.28
C LEU A 299 -9.98 23.74 22.02
N ASN A 300 -9.48 24.42 20.97
CA ASN A 300 -9.73 25.87 20.85
C ASN A 300 -10.89 26.26 19.93
N GLU A 301 -11.09 25.64 18.76
CA GLU A 301 -12.05 26.20 17.78
C GLU A 301 -13.06 25.15 17.27
N GLY A 302 -12.60 24.01 16.73
CA GLY A 302 -13.48 22.98 16.16
C GLY A 302 -14.29 22.20 17.20
N PHE A 303 -13.63 21.68 18.24
CA PHE A 303 -14.33 21.01 19.35
C PHE A 303 -15.05 22.05 20.22
N THR A 304 -14.53 23.28 20.40
CA THR A 304 -15.20 24.32 21.20
C THR A 304 -16.54 24.70 20.59
N MET A 305 -16.62 24.96 19.27
CA MET A 305 -17.91 25.24 18.62
C MET A 305 -18.88 24.03 18.65
N PHE A 306 -18.35 22.80 18.58
CA PHE A 306 -19.14 21.57 18.63
C PHE A 306 -19.64 21.24 20.05
N VAL A 307 -18.77 21.39 21.06
CA VAL A 307 -19.03 21.21 22.49
C VAL A 307 -19.92 22.31 23.04
N GLU A 308 -19.70 23.57 22.65
CA GLU A 308 -20.52 24.72 23.02
C GLU A 308 -21.95 24.59 22.47
N ARG A 309 -22.13 23.94 21.30
CA ARG A 309 -23.46 23.68 20.74
C ARG A 309 -24.15 22.40 21.22
N LYS A 310 -23.45 21.39 21.79
CA LYS A 310 -24.10 20.12 22.17
C LYS A 310 -23.68 19.43 23.47
N ILE A 311 -22.53 19.71 24.10
CA ILE A 311 -22.07 18.88 25.23
C ILE A 311 -21.51 19.72 26.38
N THR A 312 -22.37 20.01 27.34
CA THR A 312 -21.98 20.50 28.65
C THR A 312 -21.17 19.44 29.42
N GLY A 313 -19.87 19.69 29.61
CA GLY A 313 -19.12 19.39 30.83
C GLY A 313 -18.70 17.96 31.19
N ARG A 314 -19.12 16.89 30.48
CA ARG A 314 -18.90 15.50 30.97
C ARG A 314 -17.67 14.76 30.43
N LEU A 315 -17.14 15.09 29.24
CA LEU A 315 -16.25 14.18 28.50
C LEU A 315 -14.74 14.48 28.53
N ARG A 316 -14.31 15.66 28.97
CA ARG A 316 -12.89 16.05 28.91
C ARG A 316 -11.99 15.10 29.71
N GLY A 317 -12.42 14.70 30.90
CA GLY A 317 -11.67 13.77 31.75
C GLY A 317 -11.76 12.29 31.33
N GLU A 318 -12.70 11.90 30.45
CA GLU A 318 -12.83 10.50 29.99
C GLU A 318 -12.01 10.22 28.73
N ALA A 319 -11.90 11.19 27.82
CA ALA A 319 -11.09 11.06 26.61
C ALA A 319 -9.58 10.99 26.93
N GLU A 320 -9.07 11.85 27.80
CA GLU A 320 -7.66 11.84 28.22
C GLU A 320 -7.28 10.54 28.97
N ARG A 321 -8.16 10.04 29.85
CA ARG A 321 -7.94 8.76 30.56
C ARG A 321 -8.03 7.54 29.63
N HIS A 322 -8.86 7.56 28.59
CA HIS A 322 -8.92 6.48 27.61
C HIS A 322 -7.73 6.51 26.65
N PHE A 323 -7.18 7.68 26.33
CA PHE A 323 -6.04 7.82 25.43
C PHE A 323 -4.76 7.17 26.00
N ASP A 324 -4.48 7.38 27.30
CA ASP A 324 -3.36 6.72 27.98
C ASP A 324 -3.61 5.21 28.19
N ALA A 325 -4.86 4.79 28.36
CA ALA A 325 -5.27 3.40 28.57
C ALA A 325 -5.24 2.53 27.30
N LEU A 326 -5.43 3.10 26.11
CA LEU A 326 -5.38 2.38 24.82
C LEU A 326 -3.97 1.89 24.41
N SER A 327 -2.99 2.08 25.28
CA SER A 327 -1.63 1.52 25.16
C SER A 327 -1.58 -0.02 25.34
N GLY A 328 -2.66 -0.65 25.83
CA GLY A 328 -2.76 -2.11 26.02
C GLY A 328 -3.98 -2.79 25.38
N LEU A 329 -3.86 -4.10 25.13
CA LEU A 329 -4.84 -4.95 24.42
C LEU A 329 -6.14 -5.22 25.20
N LYS A 330 -6.12 -5.10 26.54
CA LYS A 330 -7.31 -5.30 27.40
C LYS A 330 -8.40 -4.27 27.13
N ASP A 331 -8.02 -3.01 26.91
CA ASP A 331 -8.96 -1.91 26.75
C ASP A 331 -9.45 -1.79 25.30
N LEU A 332 -8.64 -2.24 24.33
CA LEU A 332 -9.05 -2.40 22.93
C LEU A 332 -10.10 -3.49 22.76
N LYS A 333 -10.05 -4.59 23.53
CA LYS A 333 -11.15 -5.57 23.60
C LYS A 333 -12.44 -4.96 24.12
N GLN A 334 -12.35 -4.05 25.09
CA GLN A 334 -13.52 -3.36 25.65
C GLN A 334 -14.10 -2.32 24.68
N ALA A 335 -13.25 -1.56 23.98
CA ALA A 335 -13.62 -0.66 22.89
C ALA A 335 -14.22 -1.41 21.68
N VAL A 336 -13.64 -2.55 21.29
CA VAL A 336 -14.18 -3.43 20.24
C VAL A 336 -15.50 -4.07 20.66
N SER A 337 -15.66 -4.49 21.92
CA SER A 337 -16.93 -5.06 22.40
C SER A 337 -18.06 -4.03 22.54
N SER A 338 -17.70 -2.74 22.65
CA SER A 338 -18.65 -1.62 22.73
C SER A 338 -18.93 -0.96 21.38
N THR A 339 -18.14 -1.28 20.34
CA THR A 339 -18.35 -0.80 18.99
C THR A 339 -19.24 -1.77 18.24
N GLY A 340 -20.47 -1.35 17.91
CA GLY A 340 -21.42 -2.19 17.18
C GLY A 340 -21.00 -2.36 15.73
N TYR A 341 -20.21 -3.39 15.41
CA TYR A 341 -19.92 -3.75 14.02
C TYR A 341 -21.07 -4.58 13.44
N ASP A 342 -21.53 -4.24 12.22
CA ASP A 342 -22.34 -5.13 11.41
C ASP A 342 -21.48 -6.31 10.94
N THR A 343 -21.87 -7.53 11.31
CA THR A 343 -21.15 -8.77 10.97
C THR A 343 -21.79 -9.54 9.82
N SER A 344 -22.88 -9.05 9.22
CA SER A 344 -23.71 -9.81 8.28
C SER A 344 -22.93 -10.41 7.10
N LEU A 345 -22.01 -9.65 6.51
CA LEU A 345 -21.16 -10.12 5.41
C LEU A 345 -20.04 -11.07 5.87
N GLN A 346 -19.61 -10.99 7.13
CA GLN A 346 -18.61 -11.88 7.72
C GLN A 346 -19.23 -13.20 8.19
N ASP A 347 -20.48 -13.18 8.66
CA ASP A 347 -21.18 -14.34 9.19
C ASP A 347 -21.34 -15.44 8.14
N VAL A 348 -21.67 -15.09 6.90
CA VAL A 348 -21.72 -16.06 5.79
C VAL A 348 -20.37 -16.71 5.50
N CYS A 349 -19.27 -15.96 5.67
CA CYS A 349 -17.91 -16.48 5.50
C CYS A 349 -17.55 -17.45 6.65
N ASN A 350 -17.89 -17.07 7.88
CA ASN A 350 -17.71 -17.89 9.07
C ASN A 350 -18.48 -19.22 8.96
N ASP A 351 -19.73 -19.17 8.51
CA ASP A 351 -20.59 -20.35 8.37
C ASP A 351 -20.01 -21.35 7.37
N LEU A 352 -19.57 -20.90 6.20
CA LEU A 352 -18.95 -21.77 5.21
C LEU A 352 -17.61 -22.34 5.74
N ALA A 353 -16.77 -21.52 6.35
CA ALA A 353 -15.51 -21.98 6.94
C ALA A 353 -15.74 -23.03 8.04
N ASN A 354 -16.72 -22.81 8.91
CA ASN A 354 -17.09 -23.76 9.97
C ASN A 354 -17.59 -25.09 9.41
N ARG A 355 -18.36 -25.07 8.32
CA ARG A 355 -18.76 -26.30 7.61
C ARG A 355 -17.53 -27.06 7.10
N TRP A 356 -16.57 -26.40 6.45
CA TRP A 356 -15.33 -27.03 5.99
C TRP A 356 -14.49 -27.62 7.13
N ILE A 357 -14.36 -26.88 8.23
CA ILE A 357 -13.58 -27.29 9.40
C ILE A 357 -14.22 -28.49 10.10
N SER A 358 -15.55 -28.52 10.23
CA SER A 358 -16.28 -29.60 10.90
C SER A 358 -16.51 -30.84 10.03
N TRP A 359 -16.47 -30.71 8.71
CA TRP A 359 -16.67 -31.85 7.80
C TRP A 359 -15.60 -32.93 7.98
N ASN A 360 -15.99 -34.20 7.89
CA ASN A 360 -15.07 -35.33 7.91
C ASN A 360 -14.70 -35.71 6.47
N HIS A 361 -13.43 -35.56 6.08
CA HIS A 361 -12.96 -35.77 4.71
C HIS A 361 -13.08 -37.22 4.22
N THR A 362 -13.37 -38.19 5.10
CA THR A 362 -13.63 -39.58 4.69
C THR A 362 -15.05 -39.81 4.17
N LYS A 363 -15.94 -38.83 4.36
CA LYS A 363 -17.29 -38.84 3.79
C LYS A 363 -17.31 -38.14 2.43
N GLU A 364 -18.39 -38.33 1.68
CA GLU A 364 -18.62 -37.56 0.46
C GLU A 364 -18.59 -36.05 0.74
N THR A 365 -18.04 -35.28 -0.19
CA THR A 365 -17.94 -33.82 -0.06
C THR A 365 -19.34 -33.20 -0.19
N PRO A 366 -19.81 -32.44 0.82
CA PRO A 366 -21.09 -31.73 0.74
C PRO A 366 -20.95 -30.37 0.04
N PHE A 367 -19.77 -30.05 -0.50
CA PHE A 367 -19.43 -28.74 -1.05
C PHE A 367 -19.46 -28.75 -2.56
N SER A 368 -19.79 -27.61 -3.13
CA SER A 368 -19.80 -27.40 -4.58
C SER A 368 -19.39 -25.96 -4.90
N LYS A 369 -18.96 -25.70 -6.14
CA LYS A 369 -18.62 -24.33 -6.60
C LYS A 369 -19.71 -23.27 -6.33
N GLN A 370 -20.96 -23.68 -6.11
CA GLN A 370 -22.08 -22.79 -5.76
C GLN A 370 -21.92 -22.14 -4.39
N ASP A 371 -21.18 -22.74 -3.46
CA ASP A 371 -20.96 -22.17 -2.12
C ASP A 371 -20.28 -20.79 -2.17
N LEU A 372 -19.42 -20.55 -3.18
CA LEU A 372 -18.71 -19.28 -3.38
C LEU A 372 -19.30 -18.42 -4.50
N ALA A 373 -20.40 -18.84 -5.13
CA ALA A 373 -20.98 -18.13 -6.27
C ALA A 373 -21.54 -16.75 -5.88
N ALA A 374 -22.09 -16.64 -4.67
CA ALA A 374 -22.60 -15.38 -4.12
C ALA A 374 -21.53 -14.55 -3.39
N PHE A 375 -20.32 -15.08 -3.19
CA PHE A 375 -19.28 -14.39 -2.44
C PHE A 375 -18.61 -13.32 -3.30
N THR A 376 -18.51 -12.12 -2.75
CA THR A 376 -17.63 -11.08 -3.29
C THR A 376 -16.16 -11.54 -3.21
N PRO A 377 -15.24 -10.92 -3.98
CA PRO A 377 -13.81 -11.15 -3.81
C PRO A 377 -13.34 -10.94 -2.36
N GLY A 378 -13.84 -9.91 -1.67
CA GLY A 378 -13.59 -9.67 -0.25
C GLY A 378 -14.02 -10.83 0.65
N GLN A 379 -15.21 -11.39 0.42
CA GLN A 379 -15.68 -12.58 1.16
C GLN A 379 -14.87 -13.84 0.88
N LYS A 380 -14.34 -14.01 -0.33
CA LYS A 380 -13.41 -15.14 -0.65
C LYS A 380 -12.07 -14.98 0.07
N ILE A 381 -11.55 -13.75 0.14
CA ILE A 381 -10.34 -13.40 0.89
C ILE A 381 -10.56 -13.72 2.38
N GLU A 382 -11.68 -13.27 2.93
CA GLU A 382 -12.06 -13.48 4.33
C GLU A 382 -12.28 -14.96 4.66
N PHE A 383 -12.95 -15.71 3.79
CA PHE A 383 -13.14 -17.16 3.92
C PHE A 383 -11.79 -17.89 4.06
N LEU A 384 -10.83 -17.61 3.17
CA LEU A 384 -9.49 -18.20 3.26
C LEU A 384 -8.72 -17.71 4.50
N ALA A 385 -8.92 -16.45 4.92
CA ALA A 385 -8.33 -15.92 6.14
C ALA A 385 -8.85 -16.66 7.38
N ILE A 386 -10.15 -16.97 7.46
CA ILE A 386 -10.75 -17.73 8.55
C ILE A 386 -10.20 -19.17 8.59
N LEU A 387 -10.03 -19.82 7.43
CA LEU A 387 -9.44 -21.16 7.36
C LEU A 387 -7.98 -21.19 7.85
N LEU A 388 -7.21 -20.15 7.54
CA LEU A 388 -5.84 -19.97 8.06
C LEU A 388 -5.82 -19.75 9.58
N ASP A 389 -6.68 -18.86 10.08
CA ASP A 389 -6.76 -18.51 11.51
C ASP A 389 -7.20 -19.71 12.36
N LYS A 390 -8.15 -20.52 11.85
CA LYS A 390 -8.61 -21.75 12.51
C LYS A 390 -7.75 -22.98 12.21
N GLU A 391 -6.58 -22.76 11.61
CA GLU A 391 -5.56 -23.78 11.37
C GLU A 391 -6.08 -25.03 10.62
N MET A 392 -6.90 -24.83 9.59
CA MET A 392 -7.43 -25.91 8.75
C MET A 392 -6.36 -26.45 7.79
N TYR A 393 -5.40 -27.22 8.34
CA TYR A 393 -4.22 -27.70 7.62
C TYR A 393 -4.27 -29.19 7.27
N ASP A 394 -5.45 -29.82 7.39
CA ASP A 394 -5.66 -31.20 6.97
C ASP A 394 -5.54 -31.32 5.44
N LEU A 395 -4.48 -32.01 4.98
CA LEU A 395 -4.14 -32.07 3.55
C LEU A 395 -5.28 -32.63 2.68
N PRO A 396 -6.00 -33.71 3.03
CA PRO A 396 -7.16 -34.17 2.27
C PRO A 396 -8.26 -33.10 2.09
N LYS A 397 -8.57 -32.33 3.14
CA LYS A 397 -9.51 -31.21 3.03
C LYS A 397 -9.00 -30.10 2.13
N VAL A 398 -7.72 -29.71 2.25
CA VAL A 398 -7.14 -28.68 1.40
C VAL A 398 -7.10 -29.11 -0.07
N LYS A 399 -6.80 -30.39 -0.36
CA LYS A 399 -6.94 -30.95 -1.72
C LYS A 399 -8.40 -30.85 -2.21
N SER A 400 -9.36 -31.19 -1.36
CA SER A 400 -10.80 -31.07 -1.68
C SER A 400 -11.23 -29.63 -1.96
N LEU A 401 -10.69 -28.63 -1.23
CA LEU A 401 -10.94 -27.21 -1.55
C LEU A 401 -10.49 -26.86 -2.97
N GLN A 402 -9.32 -27.34 -3.39
CA GLN A 402 -8.82 -27.11 -4.75
C GLN A 402 -9.70 -27.81 -5.80
N ASP A 403 -10.19 -29.01 -5.51
CA ASP A 403 -11.06 -29.74 -6.44
C ASP A 403 -12.43 -29.08 -6.61
N VAL A 404 -12.99 -28.53 -5.54
CA VAL A 404 -14.30 -27.87 -5.55
C VAL A 404 -14.21 -26.43 -6.08
N TYR A 405 -13.25 -25.64 -5.62
CA TYR A 405 -13.21 -24.18 -5.86
C TYR A 405 -12.13 -23.70 -6.82
N ARG A 406 -11.17 -24.56 -7.20
CA ARG A 406 -10.14 -24.27 -8.21
C ARG A 406 -9.30 -23.00 -7.93
N PHE A 407 -8.93 -22.76 -6.67
CA PHE A 407 -8.18 -21.57 -6.25
C PHE A 407 -6.83 -21.37 -6.96
N ASN A 408 -6.15 -22.43 -7.44
CA ASN A 408 -4.92 -22.27 -8.25
C ASN A 408 -5.12 -21.41 -9.52
N GLY A 409 -6.34 -21.35 -10.06
CA GLY A 409 -6.67 -20.57 -11.25
C GLY A 409 -7.08 -19.12 -10.97
N VAL A 410 -7.14 -18.70 -9.70
CA VAL A 410 -7.58 -17.34 -9.35
C VAL A 410 -6.45 -16.34 -9.58
N ARG A 411 -6.76 -15.28 -10.34
CA ARG A 411 -5.84 -14.19 -10.66
C ARG A 411 -5.63 -13.20 -9.52
N ASN A 412 -6.68 -12.87 -8.77
CA ASN A 412 -6.62 -11.95 -7.63
C ASN A 412 -5.51 -12.35 -6.64
N CYS A 413 -4.53 -11.48 -6.46
CA CYS A 413 -3.34 -11.77 -5.66
C CYS A 413 -3.63 -11.95 -4.16
N GLU A 414 -4.64 -11.27 -3.60
CA GLU A 414 -5.01 -11.42 -2.19
C GLU A 414 -5.62 -12.80 -1.89
N ILE A 415 -6.44 -13.33 -2.82
CA ILE A 415 -7.00 -14.69 -2.75
C ILE A 415 -5.87 -15.70 -2.95
N ARG A 416 -5.09 -15.55 -4.03
CA ARG A 416 -3.99 -16.46 -4.37
C ARG A 416 -2.97 -16.55 -3.24
N PHE A 417 -2.59 -15.43 -2.63
CA PHE A 417 -1.68 -15.38 -1.50
C PHE A 417 -2.18 -16.24 -0.32
N ARG A 418 -3.42 -16.03 0.13
CA ARG A 418 -3.99 -16.77 1.27
C ARG A 418 -4.13 -18.25 0.96
N TRP A 419 -4.56 -18.57 -0.26
CA TRP A 419 -4.66 -19.94 -0.73
C TRP A 419 -3.32 -20.67 -0.73
N LEU A 420 -2.28 -20.06 -1.31
CA LEU A 420 -0.94 -20.65 -1.36
C LEU A 420 -0.31 -20.77 0.04
N LYS A 421 -0.55 -19.78 0.91
CA LYS A 421 -0.16 -19.87 2.33
C LYS A 421 -0.84 -21.04 3.03
N LEU A 422 -2.14 -21.27 2.79
CA LEU A 422 -2.88 -22.41 3.34
C LEU A 422 -2.29 -23.75 2.86
N CYS A 423 -1.96 -23.84 1.57
CA CYS A 423 -1.30 -25.02 0.99
C CYS A 423 0.06 -25.32 1.63
N LEU A 424 0.88 -24.30 1.88
CA LEU A 424 2.16 -24.45 2.57
C LEU A 424 2.00 -24.91 4.01
N LYS A 425 1.03 -24.34 4.74
CA LYS A 425 0.71 -24.76 6.11
C LYS A 425 0.23 -26.21 6.18
N ALA A 426 -0.54 -26.64 5.18
CA ALA A 426 -0.98 -28.03 5.01
C ALA A 426 0.11 -28.98 4.46
N ARG A 427 1.34 -28.50 4.25
CA ARG A 427 2.48 -29.28 3.72
C ARG A 427 2.21 -29.92 2.36
N TRP A 428 1.46 -29.23 1.49
CA TRP A 428 1.16 -29.72 0.15
C TRP A 428 2.32 -29.45 -0.83
N LYS A 429 3.20 -30.44 -1.04
CA LYS A 429 4.44 -30.29 -1.80
C LYS A 429 4.23 -29.93 -3.28
N GLU A 430 3.17 -30.44 -3.88
CA GLU A 430 2.80 -30.18 -5.27
C GLU A 430 2.43 -28.69 -5.50
N GLN A 431 2.16 -27.92 -4.44
CA GLN A 431 1.86 -26.47 -4.53
C GLN A 431 3.10 -25.58 -4.42
N VAL A 432 4.27 -26.12 -4.05
CA VAL A 432 5.52 -25.36 -3.91
C VAL A 432 5.89 -24.62 -5.20
N PRO A 433 5.78 -25.19 -6.42
CA PRO A 433 6.04 -24.45 -7.65
C PRO A 433 5.15 -23.21 -7.84
N HIS A 434 3.87 -23.27 -7.45
CA HIS A 434 2.96 -22.12 -7.53
C HIS A 434 3.32 -21.01 -6.53
N VAL A 435 3.87 -21.39 -5.37
CA VAL A 435 4.42 -20.44 -4.40
C VAL A 435 5.68 -19.78 -4.95
N ILE A 436 6.61 -20.57 -5.50
CA ILE A 436 7.85 -20.06 -6.11
C ILE A 436 7.54 -19.08 -7.25
N ASP A 437 6.60 -19.43 -8.12
CA ASP A 437 6.07 -18.53 -9.16
C ASP A 437 5.60 -17.21 -8.54
N MET A 438 4.73 -17.25 -7.53
CA MET A 438 4.21 -16.02 -6.90
C MET A 438 5.31 -15.16 -6.25
N VAL A 439 6.30 -15.75 -5.57
CA VAL A 439 7.35 -14.97 -4.88
C VAL A 439 8.48 -14.49 -5.80
N THR A 440 8.51 -14.95 -7.05
CA THR A 440 9.52 -14.54 -8.05
C THR A 440 8.93 -13.68 -9.17
N SER A 441 7.62 -13.74 -9.41
CA SER A 441 6.95 -12.93 -10.43
C SER A 441 6.58 -11.51 -9.99
N GLN A 442 6.71 -11.19 -8.70
CA GLN A 442 6.43 -9.88 -8.12
C GLN A 442 7.23 -9.64 -6.83
N GLY A 443 7.31 -8.37 -6.41
CA GLY A 443 8.15 -7.90 -5.31
C GLY A 443 7.37 -7.39 -4.10
N ARG A 444 6.04 -7.40 -4.11
CA ARG A 444 5.21 -6.82 -3.05
C ARG A 444 5.43 -7.58 -1.74
N MET A 445 6.03 -6.89 -0.76
CA MET A 445 6.49 -7.52 0.49
C MET A 445 5.33 -8.14 1.29
N LYS A 446 4.11 -7.61 1.15
CA LYS A 446 2.88 -8.19 1.72
C LYS A 446 2.70 -9.67 1.36
N TYR A 447 3.10 -10.09 0.17
CA TYR A 447 2.99 -11.47 -0.31
C TYR A 447 4.32 -12.22 -0.25
N VAL A 448 5.38 -11.60 -0.77
CA VAL A 448 6.70 -12.21 -0.92
C VAL A 448 7.24 -12.64 0.45
N ARG A 449 7.23 -11.72 1.43
CA ARG A 449 7.90 -11.93 2.72
C ARG A 449 7.24 -13.05 3.53
N PRO A 450 5.90 -13.09 3.72
CA PRO A 450 5.29 -14.21 4.44
C PRO A 450 5.46 -15.56 3.73
N LEU A 451 5.37 -15.62 2.39
CA LEU A 451 5.53 -16.89 1.67
C LEU A 451 6.96 -17.42 1.76
N TYR A 452 7.99 -16.58 1.66
CA TYR A 452 9.38 -16.99 1.91
C TYR A 452 9.57 -17.51 3.34
N ARG A 453 8.96 -16.87 4.35
CA ARG A 453 9.00 -17.35 5.73
C ARG A 453 8.37 -18.73 5.89
N GLU A 454 7.22 -18.98 5.26
CA GLU A 454 6.56 -20.29 5.31
C GLU A 454 7.39 -21.38 4.58
N LEU A 455 7.95 -21.05 3.41
CA LEU A 455 8.86 -21.94 2.69
C LEU A 455 10.12 -22.27 3.50
N TYR A 456 10.69 -21.29 4.19
CA TYR A 456 11.87 -21.48 5.02
C TYR A 456 11.56 -22.27 6.30
N ALA A 457 10.40 -22.02 6.91
CA ALA A 457 9.97 -22.72 8.12
C ALA A 457 9.71 -24.22 7.87
N TRP A 458 9.31 -24.60 6.65
CA TRP A 458 9.22 -25.99 6.23
C TRP A 458 10.58 -26.56 5.86
N GLU A 459 11.07 -27.56 6.62
CA GLU A 459 12.36 -28.19 6.38
C GLU A 459 12.55 -28.69 4.94
N ASP A 460 11.54 -29.37 4.37
CA ASP A 460 11.62 -29.94 3.01
C ASP A 460 11.74 -28.90 1.89
N THR A 461 11.34 -27.64 2.13
CA THR A 461 11.40 -26.56 1.13
C THR A 461 12.39 -25.47 1.50
N ARG A 462 13.07 -25.58 2.64
CA ARG A 462 13.97 -24.54 3.15
C ARG A 462 15.10 -24.24 2.17
N GLN A 463 15.74 -25.28 1.66
CA GLN A 463 16.83 -25.12 0.71
C GLN A 463 16.33 -24.50 -0.59
N THR A 464 15.16 -24.92 -1.08
CA THR A 464 14.48 -24.31 -2.23
C THR A 464 14.24 -22.82 -2.02
N ALA A 465 13.81 -22.41 -0.82
CA ALA A 465 13.61 -20.99 -0.49
C ALA A 465 14.93 -20.20 -0.55
N ILE A 466 16.01 -20.74 0.03
CA ILE A 466 17.34 -20.11 0.01
C ILE A 466 17.88 -19.99 -1.41
N ASP A 467 17.79 -21.05 -2.20
CA ASP A 467 18.32 -21.09 -3.56
C ASP A 467 17.53 -20.16 -4.49
N THR A 468 16.20 -20.15 -4.37
CA THR A 468 15.33 -19.22 -5.11
C THR A 468 15.67 -17.77 -4.76
N PHE A 469 15.84 -17.45 -3.47
CA PHE A 469 16.23 -16.10 -3.05
C PHE A 469 17.59 -15.71 -3.65
N LYS A 470 18.61 -16.57 -3.56
CA LYS A 470 19.94 -16.28 -4.12
C LYS A 470 19.91 -16.07 -5.63
N GLN A 471 19.12 -16.87 -6.36
CA GLN A 471 18.97 -16.76 -7.81
C GLN A 471 18.34 -15.43 -8.23
N HIS A 472 17.34 -14.94 -7.49
CA HIS A 472 16.54 -13.76 -7.86
C HIS A 472 16.95 -12.47 -7.12
N ARG A 473 17.82 -12.54 -6.10
CA ARG A 473 18.22 -11.39 -5.25
C ARG A 473 18.57 -10.13 -6.05
N LYS A 474 19.35 -10.27 -7.13
CA LYS A 474 19.82 -9.14 -7.95
C LYS A 474 18.71 -8.42 -8.72
N GLN A 475 17.54 -9.04 -8.86
CA GLN A 475 16.37 -8.48 -9.55
C GLN A 475 15.36 -7.86 -8.56
N MET A 476 15.55 -8.07 -7.25
CA MET A 476 14.69 -7.53 -6.21
C MET A 476 15.08 -6.09 -5.89
N MET A 477 14.10 -5.27 -5.51
CA MET A 477 14.39 -3.99 -4.89
C MET A 477 15.18 -4.18 -3.59
N TYR A 478 16.06 -3.22 -3.29
CA TYR A 478 16.97 -3.27 -2.14
C TYR A 478 16.24 -3.61 -0.83
N VAL A 479 15.13 -2.92 -0.53
CA VAL A 479 14.36 -3.14 0.70
C VAL A 479 13.86 -4.59 0.79
N THR A 480 13.31 -5.13 -0.29
CA THR A 480 12.85 -6.53 -0.36
C THR A 480 14.00 -7.51 -0.15
N ALA A 481 15.12 -7.32 -0.85
CA ALA A 481 16.28 -8.19 -0.75
C ALA A 481 16.89 -8.18 0.66
N TYR A 482 17.02 -6.99 1.26
CA TYR A 482 17.53 -6.79 2.60
C TYR A 482 16.65 -7.46 3.66
N THR A 483 15.34 -7.22 3.61
CA THR A 483 14.40 -7.80 4.58
C THR A 483 14.31 -9.33 4.45
N LEU A 484 14.32 -9.86 3.22
CA LEU A 484 14.30 -11.31 3.00
C LEU A 484 15.60 -11.99 3.46
N ALA A 485 16.76 -11.38 3.24
CA ALA A 485 18.02 -11.92 3.73
C ALA A 485 17.99 -12.13 5.25
N LYS A 486 17.47 -11.13 6.00
CA LYS A 486 17.25 -11.24 7.45
C LYS A 486 16.29 -12.37 7.81
N ASP A 487 15.14 -12.44 7.15
CA ASP A 487 14.12 -13.47 7.41
C ASP A 487 14.62 -14.90 7.13
N LEU A 488 15.48 -15.06 6.12
CA LEU A 488 16.10 -16.34 5.75
C LEU A 488 17.38 -16.64 6.55
N LYS A 489 17.72 -15.80 7.53
CA LYS A 489 18.92 -15.93 8.38
C LYS A 489 20.22 -16.00 7.59
N LEU A 490 20.24 -15.35 6.44
CA LEU A 490 21.43 -15.13 5.64
C LEU A 490 22.02 -13.81 6.16
N GLY A 491 22.93 -13.87 7.14
CA GLY A 491 23.58 -12.66 7.71
C GLY A 491 24.19 -11.78 6.62
N ASP A 492 24.57 -10.52 6.92
CA ASP A 492 25.01 -9.50 5.94
C ASP A 492 25.87 -10.06 4.79
N LEU A 493 25.21 -10.48 3.71
CA LEU A 493 25.84 -11.08 2.54
C LEU A 493 26.72 -10.05 1.81
N ASP A 494 26.43 -8.76 2.01
CA ASP A 494 27.23 -7.64 1.51
C ASP A 494 28.65 -7.62 2.10
N SER A 495 28.85 -8.16 3.31
CA SER A 495 30.19 -8.26 3.92
C SER A 495 31.05 -9.38 3.27
N ALA A 496 30.41 -10.40 2.70
CA ALA A 496 31.07 -11.48 1.98
C ALA A 496 31.36 -11.10 0.51
N GLU A 497 30.43 -10.40 -0.15
CA GLU A 497 30.61 -9.88 -1.52
C GLU A 497 31.65 -8.75 -1.55
N LYS A 498 31.65 -7.80 -0.61
CA LYS A 498 32.72 -6.78 -0.50
C LYS A 498 34.10 -7.37 -0.22
N LYS A 499 34.19 -8.49 0.52
CA LYS A 499 35.45 -9.22 0.73
C LYS A 499 35.93 -10.00 -0.49
N ALA A 500 35.02 -10.37 -1.39
CA ALA A 500 35.35 -11.02 -2.66
C ALA A 500 35.81 -9.99 -3.69
N GLU A 501 35.17 -8.82 -3.75
CA GLU A 501 35.57 -7.71 -4.63
C GLU A 501 36.88 -7.04 -4.18
N SER A 502 37.19 -6.98 -2.89
CA SER A 502 38.49 -6.48 -2.40
C SER A 502 39.66 -7.45 -2.61
N LYS A 503 39.42 -8.63 -3.18
CA LYS A 503 40.41 -9.68 -3.46
C LYS A 503 40.54 -10.00 -4.96
N GLY A 504 39.83 -9.26 -5.82
CA GLY A 504 39.87 -9.37 -7.28
C GLY A 504 40.83 -8.38 -7.90
#